data_AF-A0A3C1RKZ3-F1
#
_entry.id   AF-A0A3C1RKZ3-F1
#
_cell.length_a   1.000
_cell.length_b   1.000
_cell.length_c   1.000
_cell.angle_alpha   90.00
_cell.angle_beta   90.00
_cell.angle_gamma   90.00
#
_symmetry.space_group_name_H-M   'P 1'
#
loop_
_entity.id
_entity.type
_entity.pdbx_description
1 polymer ?
#
loop_
_entity_poly.entity_id
_entity_poly.type
_entity_poly.pdbx_seq_one_letter_code
_entity_poly.pdbx_strand_id
1 'polypeptide(L)'
;MFVAQGFSPSVARILTKITTYQKSLPQGAPSSPIIANLVFLPAARELYQLASDNNITFSAFLDDLSFSSNSDFKQMIPDILHVLYKKNFFPALNKIHYRTTTCEITGLIVSGKKLNLIPEMRKKARTNVYIKAYKASVQSKNDQYLNTNTGHKV
;
A
#
# COMPACT_ATOMS: atom_id res chain seq x y z
N MET A 1 19.54 -5.16 9.88
CA MET A 1 18.91 -4.01 9.21
C MET A 1 19.82 -2.79 9.19
N PHE A 2 20.12 -2.12 10.32
CA PHE A 2 20.90 -0.87 10.31
C PHE A 2 22.29 -1.00 9.66
N VAL A 3 23.01 -2.11 9.85
CA VAL A 3 24.28 -2.34 9.14
C VAL A 3 24.10 -2.32 7.61
N ALA A 4 23.01 -2.89 7.10
CA ALA A 4 22.70 -2.86 5.67
C ALA A 4 22.31 -1.46 5.16
N GLN A 5 22.09 -0.49 6.05
CA GLN A 5 21.86 0.92 5.74
C GLN A 5 23.13 1.77 5.94
N GLY A 6 24.31 1.14 6.12
CA GLY A 6 25.60 1.83 6.22
C GLY A 6 26.01 2.26 7.63
N PHE A 7 25.23 1.92 8.66
CA PHE A 7 25.63 2.20 10.04
C PHE A 7 26.75 1.25 10.51
N SER A 8 27.72 1.78 11.25
CA SER A 8 28.75 0.94 11.88
C SER A 8 28.13 -0.09 12.84
N PRO A 9 28.77 -1.26 13.06
CA PRO A 9 28.22 -2.29 13.95
C PRO A 9 27.88 -1.78 15.35
N SER A 10 28.70 -0.90 15.91
CA SER A 10 28.48 -0.29 17.23
C SER A 10 27.23 0.58 17.26
N VAL A 11 27.04 1.44 16.26
CA VAL A 11 25.87 2.33 16.15
C VAL A 11 24.62 1.51 15.87
N ALA A 12 24.68 0.57 14.93
CA ALA A 12 23.59 -0.33 14.60
C ALA A 12 23.07 -1.08 15.84
N ARG A 13 23.97 -1.57 16.70
CA ARG A 13 23.61 -2.26 17.95
C ARG A 13 22.87 -1.33 18.92
N ILE A 14 23.32 -0.09 19.09
CA ILE A 14 22.65 0.89 19.96
C ILE A 14 21.25 1.21 19.41
N LEU A 15 21.15 1.51 18.11
CA LEU A 15 19.89 1.78 17.43
C LEU A 15 18.91 0.62 17.59
N THR A 16 19.34 -0.62 17.39
CA THR A 16 18.50 -1.80 17.62
C THR A 16 18.02 -1.88 19.06
N LYS A 17 18.88 -1.64 20.06
CA LYS A 17 18.49 -1.70 21.47
C LYS A 17 17.47 -0.65 21.87
N ILE A 18 17.55 0.56 21.32
CA ILE A 18 16.62 1.66 21.68
C ILE A 18 15.32 1.65 20.86
N THR A 19 15.30 0.93 19.72
CA THR A 19 14.12 0.88 18.83
C THR A 19 13.36 -0.43 18.90
N THR A 20 13.89 -1.45 19.59
CA THR A 20 13.22 -2.75 19.73
C THR A 20 13.02 -3.11 21.20
N TYR A 21 11.92 -3.78 21.47
CA TYR A 21 11.60 -4.38 22.75
C TYR A 21 11.22 -5.85 22.51
N GLN A 22 11.78 -6.76 23.31
CA GLN A 22 11.58 -8.22 23.13
C GLN A 22 11.77 -8.69 21.68
N LYS A 23 12.84 -8.22 21.03
CA LYS A 23 13.20 -8.53 19.63
C LYS A 23 12.20 -8.05 18.57
N SER A 24 11.25 -7.19 18.92
CA SER A 24 10.22 -6.66 18.02
C SER A 24 10.16 -5.14 18.08
N LEU A 25 9.59 -4.50 17.06
CA LEU A 25 9.27 -3.07 17.13
C LEU A 25 8.10 -2.85 18.09
N PRO A 26 8.22 -1.93 19.06
CA PRO A 26 7.14 -1.64 20.00
C PRO A 26 5.97 -0.95 19.27
N GLN A 27 4.75 -1.32 19.64
CA GLN A 27 3.54 -0.64 19.18
C GLN A 27 3.44 0.74 19.83
N GLY A 28 3.06 1.76 19.05
CA GLY A 28 2.91 3.14 19.54
C GLY A 28 4.21 3.97 19.57
N ALA A 29 5.39 3.36 19.35
CA ALA A 29 6.61 4.15 19.23
C ALA A 29 6.65 4.88 17.87
N PRO A 30 7.01 6.18 17.85
CA PRO A 30 6.97 6.99 16.64
C PRO A 30 7.99 6.56 15.58
N SER A 31 9.05 5.85 15.96
CA SER A 31 10.08 5.33 15.06
C SER A 31 9.69 4.01 14.39
N SER A 32 8.78 3.23 14.99
CA SER A 32 8.43 1.90 14.51
C SER A 32 7.91 1.89 13.06
N PRO A 33 7.00 2.80 12.62
CA PRO A 33 6.51 2.78 11.24
C PRO A 33 7.61 2.97 10.20
N ILE A 34 8.53 3.91 10.44
CA ILE A 34 9.66 4.18 9.54
C ILE A 34 10.60 2.98 9.50
N ILE A 35 10.89 2.37 10.66
CA ILE A 35 11.79 1.20 10.71
C ILE A 35 11.14 -0.01 10.02
N ALA A 36 9.84 -0.23 10.20
CA ALA A 36 9.11 -1.28 9.49
C ALA A 36 9.20 -1.11 7.97
N ASN A 37 9.04 0.12 7.47
CA ASN A 37 9.22 0.43 6.04
C ASN A 37 10.65 0.15 5.55
N LEU A 38 11.68 0.48 6.35
CA LEU A 38 13.07 0.16 6.01
C LEU A 38 13.33 -1.35 5.93
N VAL A 39 12.72 -2.13 6.82
CA VAL A 39 12.79 -3.60 6.77
C VAL A 39 12.08 -4.15 5.53
N PHE A 40 10.94 -3.56 5.14
CA PHE A 40 10.15 -3.98 3.99
C PHE A 40 10.76 -3.58 2.64
N LEU A 41 11.57 -2.52 2.59
CA LEU A 41 12.12 -1.94 1.36
C LEU A 41 12.74 -2.95 0.36
N PRO A 42 13.53 -3.96 0.77
CA PRO A 42 14.05 -4.96 -0.17
C PRO A 42 12.95 -5.82 -0.81
N ALA A 43 11.90 -6.18 -0.07
CA ALA A 43 10.75 -6.90 -0.61
C ALA A 43 9.93 -6.00 -1.54
N ALA A 44 9.69 -4.74 -1.13
CA ALA A 44 9.01 -3.74 -1.95
C ALA A 44 9.69 -3.52 -3.30
N ARG A 45 11.03 -3.50 -3.36
CA ARG A 45 11.79 -3.37 -4.62
C ARG A 45 11.59 -4.57 -5.54
N GLU A 46 11.64 -5.79 -5.01
CA GLU A 46 11.44 -7.03 -5.78
C GLU A 46 9.99 -7.11 -6.29
N LEU A 47 9.01 -6.74 -5.46
CA LEU A 47 7.60 -6.62 -5.86
C LEU A 47 7.38 -5.55 -6.91
N TYR A 48 8.02 -4.38 -6.76
CA TYR A 48 7.92 -3.30 -7.74
C TYR A 48 8.46 -3.73 -9.10
N GLN A 49 9.61 -4.40 -9.14
CA GLN A 49 10.19 -4.91 -10.38
C GLN A 49 9.27 -5.97 -11.01
N LEU A 50 8.85 -6.98 -10.24
CA LEU A 50 7.93 -8.02 -10.71
C LEU A 50 6.64 -7.42 -11.28
N ALA A 51 6.08 -6.41 -10.61
CA ALA A 51 4.86 -5.74 -11.05
C ALA A 51 5.10 -4.96 -12.34
N SER A 52 6.19 -4.17 -12.39
CA SER A 52 6.57 -3.38 -13.57
C SER A 52 6.76 -4.26 -14.80
N ASP A 53 7.45 -5.39 -14.66
CA ASP A 53 7.72 -6.33 -15.76
C ASP A 53 6.43 -6.95 -16.34
N ASN A 54 5.35 -6.96 -15.56
CA ASN A 54 4.05 -7.52 -15.92
C ASN A 54 2.96 -6.47 -16.17
N ASN A 55 3.31 -5.18 -16.32
CA ASN A 55 2.34 -4.07 -16.47
C ASN A 55 1.33 -3.99 -15.31
N ILE A 56 1.79 -4.25 -14.08
CA ILE A 56 1.04 -4.13 -12.84
C ILE A 56 1.59 -2.93 -12.07
N THR A 57 0.68 -2.10 -11.56
CA THR A 57 1.02 -1.02 -10.62
C THR A 57 1.03 -1.57 -9.21
N PHE A 58 2.16 -1.46 -8.53
CA PHE A 58 2.32 -1.81 -7.12
C PHE A 58 2.32 -0.54 -6.26
N SER A 59 1.50 -0.54 -5.21
CA SER A 59 1.42 0.52 -4.21
C SER A 59 1.46 -0.08 -2.81
N ALA A 60 2.18 0.56 -1.89
CA ALA A 60 2.24 0.16 -0.48
C ALA A 60 1.90 1.34 0.42
N PHE A 61 0.98 1.13 1.35
CA PHE A 61 0.62 2.09 2.38
C PHE A 61 0.74 1.41 3.75
N LEU A 62 1.85 1.69 4.45
CA LEU A 62 2.22 0.98 5.68
C LEU A 62 2.24 -0.54 5.43
N ASP A 63 1.38 -1.30 6.11
CA ASP A 63 1.22 -2.75 5.98
C ASP A 63 0.26 -3.18 4.87
N ASP A 64 -0.49 -2.25 4.27
CA ASP A 64 -1.40 -2.54 3.17
C ASP A 64 -0.67 -2.51 1.82
N LEU A 65 -0.74 -3.63 1.10
CA LEU A 65 -0.19 -3.78 -0.24
C LEU A 65 -1.33 -3.83 -1.27
N SER A 66 -1.19 -3.09 -2.36
CA SER A 66 -2.17 -3.02 -3.43
C SER A 66 -1.51 -3.22 -4.79
N PHE A 67 -2.16 -4.04 -5.62
CA PHE A 67 -1.74 -4.33 -6.99
C PHE A 67 -2.91 -4.03 -7.92
N SER A 68 -2.67 -3.31 -9.01
CA SER A 68 -3.70 -2.98 -10.00
C SER A 68 -3.15 -3.04 -11.41
N SER A 69 -4.00 -3.42 -12.38
CA SER A 69 -3.65 -3.43 -13.80
C SER A 69 -4.91 -3.26 -14.65
N ASN A 70 -4.74 -2.88 -15.91
CA ASN A 70 -5.81 -2.86 -16.91
C ASN A 70 -6.17 -4.26 -17.43
N SER A 71 -5.33 -5.26 -17.16
CA SER A 71 -5.52 -6.66 -17.56
C SER A 71 -5.59 -7.57 -16.34
N ASP A 72 -6.27 -8.72 -16.48
CA ASP A 72 -6.33 -9.73 -15.42
C ASP A 72 -4.93 -10.31 -15.17
N PHE A 73 -4.47 -10.26 -13.92
CA PHE A 73 -3.17 -10.74 -13.49
C PHE A 73 -3.28 -11.82 -12.40
N LYS A 74 -4.42 -12.51 -12.29
CA LYS A 74 -4.65 -13.53 -11.25
C LYS A 74 -3.56 -14.61 -11.22
N GLN A 75 -3.02 -14.97 -12.38
CA GLN A 75 -1.92 -15.91 -12.53
C GLN A 75 -0.62 -15.47 -11.85
N MET A 76 -0.44 -14.17 -11.59
CA MET A 76 0.76 -13.62 -10.93
C MET A 76 0.69 -13.62 -9.40
N ILE A 77 -0.48 -13.94 -8.82
CA ILE A 77 -0.65 -13.97 -7.36
C ILE A 77 0.36 -14.92 -6.68
N PRO A 78 0.60 -16.16 -7.18
CA PRO A 78 1.60 -17.05 -6.58
C PRO A 78 3.00 -16.45 -6.56
N ASP A 79 3.42 -15.76 -7.63
CA ASP A 79 4.75 -15.14 -7.71
C ASP A 79 4.88 -13.95 -6.75
N ILE A 80 3.84 -13.13 -6.64
CA ILE A 80 3.77 -12.04 -5.64
C ILE A 80 3.92 -12.60 -4.22
N LEU A 81 3.18 -13.67 -3.90
CA LEU A 81 3.25 -14.34 -2.60
C LEU A 81 4.62 -14.99 -2.38
N HIS A 82 5.22 -15.58 -3.41
CA HIS A 82 6.56 -16.15 -3.33
C HIS A 82 7.60 -15.11 -2.90
N VAL A 83 7.56 -13.91 -3.49
CA VAL A 83 8.46 -12.80 -3.10
C VAL A 83 8.29 -12.43 -1.62
N LEU A 84 7.05 -12.34 -1.14
CA LEU A 84 6.77 -12.03 0.26
C LEU A 84 7.30 -13.12 1.21
N TYR A 85 6.99 -14.38 0.95
CA TYR A 85 7.42 -15.50 1.79
C TYR A 85 8.94 -15.67 1.80
N LYS A 86 9.59 -15.51 0.65
CA LYS A 86 11.07 -15.52 0.52
C LYS A 86 11.74 -14.45 1.40
N LYS A 87 11.04 -13.35 1.69
CA LYS A 87 11.52 -12.26 2.54
C LYS A 87 10.99 -12.33 3.97
N ASN A 88 10.33 -13.42 4.36
CA ASN A 88 9.70 -13.64 5.66
C ASN A 88 8.55 -12.66 5.99
N PHE A 89 7.80 -12.24 4.97
CA PHE A 89 6.53 -11.53 5.15
C PHE A 89 5.37 -12.50 4.92
N PHE A 90 4.43 -12.51 5.86
CA PHE A 90 3.32 -13.46 5.89
C PHE A 90 2.00 -12.69 5.87
N PRO A 91 1.43 -12.42 4.67
CA PRO A 91 0.15 -11.73 4.57
C PRO A 91 -0.98 -12.58 5.18
N ALA A 92 -1.93 -11.92 5.82
CA ALA A 92 -3.12 -12.58 6.35
C ALA A 92 -4.01 -13.07 5.20
N LEU A 93 -4.01 -14.39 4.94
CA LEU A 93 -4.66 -14.99 3.77
C LEU A 93 -6.15 -14.63 3.65
N ASN A 94 -6.86 -14.53 4.77
CA ASN A 94 -8.27 -14.16 4.81
C ASN A 94 -8.54 -12.69 4.44
N LYS A 95 -7.50 -11.84 4.45
CA LYS A 95 -7.56 -10.42 4.06
C LYS A 95 -7.07 -10.18 2.63
N ILE A 96 -6.61 -11.23 1.92
CA ILE A 96 -6.22 -11.09 0.52
C ILE A 96 -7.47 -11.07 -0.34
N HIS A 97 -7.64 -10.01 -1.12
CA HIS A 97 -8.78 -9.83 -2.01
C HIS A 97 -8.33 -9.60 -3.44
N TYR A 98 -8.78 -10.47 -4.35
CA TYR A 98 -8.66 -10.26 -5.79
C TYR A 98 -10.01 -9.88 -6.38
N ARG A 99 -10.04 -8.79 -7.16
CA ARG A 99 -11.25 -8.23 -7.76
C ARG A 99 -10.90 -7.63 -9.12
N THR A 100 -11.74 -7.87 -10.11
CA THR A 100 -11.57 -7.35 -11.49
C THR A 100 -12.42 -6.12 -11.79
N THR A 101 -13.43 -5.83 -10.95
CA THR A 101 -14.38 -4.73 -11.18
C THR A 101 -14.28 -3.64 -10.13
N THR A 102 -14.52 -3.98 -8.87
CA THR A 102 -14.50 -3.06 -7.74
C THR A 102 -13.64 -3.58 -6.60
N CYS A 103 -12.81 -2.70 -6.05
CA CYS A 103 -11.94 -3.02 -4.93
C CYS A 103 -11.97 -1.89 -3.90
N GLU A 104 -11.97 -2.24 -2.61
CA GLU A 104 -11.76 -1.28 -1.54
C GLU A 104 -10.25 -1.20 -1.25
N ILE A 105 -9.68 0.00 -1.38
CA ILE A 105 -8.27 0.30 -1.13
C ILE A 105 -8.23 1.47 -0.15
N THR A 106 -7.65 1.24 1.04
CA THR A 106 -7.42 2.27 2.08
C THR A 106 -8.64 3.17 2.35
N GLY A 107 -9.84 2.59 2.46
CA GLY A 107 -11.09 3.32 2.74
C GLY A 107 -11.76 4.00 1.54
N LEU A 108 -11.29 3.73 0.31
CA LEU A 108 -11.92 4.15 -0.94
C LEU A 108 -12.31 2.95 -1.79
N ILE A 109 -13.45 3.03 -2.46
CA ILE A 109 -13.88 2.05 -3.46
C ILE A 109 -13.40 2.54 -4.83
N VAL A 110 -12.51 1.79 -5.44
CA VAL A 110 -12.06 1.96 -6.81
C VAL A 110 -12.97 1.13 -7.71
N SER A 111 -13.65 1.79 -8.66
CA SER A 111 -14.52 1.14 -9.66
C SER A 111 -14.14 1.65 -11.05
N GLY A 112 -13.33 0.87 -11.75
CA GLY A 112 -12.70 1.28 -13.00
C GLY A 112 -11.96 2.62 -12.85
N LYS A 113 -12.43 3.64 -13.57
CA LYS A 113 -11.84 5.00 -13.62
C LYS A 113 -12.38 5.96 -12.55
N LYS A 114 -13.14 5.47 -11.56
CA LYS A 114 -13.82 6.30 -10.56
C LYS A 114 -13.51 5.87 -9.14
N LEU A 115 -13.15 6.84 -8.32
CA LEU A 115 -13.02 6.71 -6.88
C LEU A 115 -14.35 7.05 -6.19
N ASN A 116 -14.75 6.22 -5.24
CA ASN A 116 -15.93 6.44 -4.43
C ASN A 116 -15.59 6.25 -2.95
N LEU A 117 -16.30 6.96 -2.07
CA LEU A 117 -16.21 6.71 -0.64
C LEU A 117 -16.89 5.38 -0.27
N ILE A 118 -16.40 4.71 0.76
CA ILE A 118 -17.12 3.60 1.39
C ILE A 118 -18.48 4.07 1.97
N PRO A 119 -19.50 3.19 2.06
CA PRO A 119 -20.84 3.57 2.49
C PRO A 119 -20.89 4.30 3.83
N GLU A 120 -20.07 3.85 4.80
CA GLU A 120 -20.00 4.47 6.13
C GLU A 120 -19.50 5.92 6.06
N MET A 121 -18.44 6.18 5.28
CA MET A 121 -17.92 7.54 5.07
C MET A 121 -18.92 8.43 4.34
N ARG A 122 -19.69 7.91 3.38
CA ARG A 122 -20.76 8.67 2.72
C ARG A 122 -21.85 9.11 3.70
N LYS A 123 -22.22 8.24 4.64
CA LYS A 123 -23.19 8.58 5.69
C LYS A 123 -22.62 9.67 6.61
N LYS A 124 -21.37 9.50 7.06
CA LYS A 124 -20.69 10.48 7.93
C LYS A 124 -20.45 11.84 7.25
N ALA A 125 -20.31 11.89 5.93
CA ALA A 125 -20.14 13.14 5.17
C ALA A 125 -21.32 14.12 5.29
N ARG A 126 -22.50 13.66 5.74
CA ARG A 126 -23.66 14.52 5.96
C ARG A 126 -23.54 15.37 7.22
N THR A 127 -22.83 14.88 8.23
CA THR A 127 -22.75 15.50 9.55
C THR A 127 -21.34 16.01 9.87
N ASN A 128 -20.30 15.36 9.36
CA ASN A 128 -18.91 15.70 9.66
C ASN A 128 -18.30 16.58 8.54
N VAL A 129 -17.89 17.81 8.91
CA VAL A 129 -17.32 18.81 8.00
C VAL A 129 -16.03 18.33 7.33
N TYR A 130 -15.15 17.63 8.07
CA TYR A 130 -13.89 17.11 7.53
C TYR A 130 -14.15 16.03 6.47
N ILE A 131 -15.10 15.14 6.72
CA ILE A 131 -15.46 14.08 5.76
C ILE A 131 -16.16 14.68 4.54
N LYS A 132 -16.95 15.76 4.72
CA LYS A 132 -17.54 16.52 3.62
C LYS A 132 -16.46 17.15 2.73
N ALA A 133 -15.44 17.77 3.32
CA ALA A 133 -14.30 18.32 2.59
C ALA A 133 -13.51 17.22 1.86
N TYR A 134 -13.27 16.09 2.52
CA TYR A 134 -12.62 14.93 1.90
C TYR A 134 -13.41 14.40 0.70
N LYS A 135 -14.75 14.29 0.82
CA LYS A 135 -15.63 13.92 -0.30
C LYS A 135 -15.46 14.85 -1.50
N ALA A 136 -15.37 16.16 -1.26
CA ALA A 136 -15.17 17.13 -2.33
C ALA A 136 -13.80 16.97 -3.00
N SER A 137 -12.75 16.68 -2.23
CA SER A 137 -11.41 16.38 -2.75
C SER A 137 -11.41 15.13 -3.64
N VAL A 138 -12.08 14.04 -3.21
CA VAL A 138 -12.23 12.82 -4.02
C VAL A 138 -12.96 13.12 -5.33
N GLN A 139 -14.01 13.94 -5.31
CA GLN A 139 -14.72 14.33 -6.52
C GLN A 139 -13.82 15.12 -7.47
N SER A 140 -13.09 16.11 -6.97
CA SER A 140 -12.13 16.90 -7.77
C SER A 140 -11.06 16.02 -8.43
N LYS A 141 -10.57 14.98 -7.74
CA LYS A 141 -9.63 14.01 -8.31
C LYS A 141 -10.24 13.17 -9.43
N ASN A 142 -11.50 12.76 -9.30
CA ASN A 142 -12.21 12.08 -10.39
C ASN A 142 -12.33 12.98 -11.61
N ASP A 143 -12.72 14.24 -11.42
CA ASP A 143 -12.90 15.21 -12.51
C ASP A 143 -11.55 15.49 -13.21
N GLN A 144 -10.47 15.65 -12.43
CA GLN A 144 -9.11 15.78 -12.95
C GLN A 144 -8.70 14.59 -13.82
N TYR A 145 -8.94 13.36 -13.35
CA TYR A 145 -8.59 12.15 -14.08
C TYR A 145 -9.36 12.00 -15.41
N LEU A 146 -10.64 12.38 -15.41
CA LEU A 146 -11.45 12.39 -16.63
C LEU A 146 -10.90 13.40 -17.65
N ASN A 147 -10.47 14.58 -17.19
CA ASN A 147 -9.93 15.62 -18.06
C ASN A 147 -8.54 15.31 -18.63
N THR A 148 -7.71 14.54 -17.92
CA THR A 148 -6.38 14.15 -18.43
C THR A 148 -6.45 12.98 -19.40
N ASN A 149 -7.46 12.12 -19.29
CA ASN A 149 -7.59 10.90 -20.10
C ASN A 149 -8.58 11.01 -21.27
N THR A 150 -9.23 12.16 -21.47
CA THR A 150 -9.99 12.46 -22.69
C THR A 150 -9.09 12.77 -23.91
N GLY A 151 -7.77 12.85 -23.73
CA GLY A 151 -6.78 12.99 -24.82
C GLY A 151 -6.28 11.68 -25.44
N HIS A 152 -6.57 10.52 -24.85
CA HIS A 152 -6.26 9.21 -25.43
C HIS A 152 -7.55 8.49 -25.85
N LYS A 153 -8.14 8.98 -26.94
CA LYS A 153 -8.95 8.14 -27.82
C LYS A 153 -7.99 7.43 -28.77
N VAL A 154 -7.75 6.15 -28.54
CA VAL A 154 -7.39 5.17 -29.58
C VAL A 154 -8.20 3.93 -29.31
#